data_AF-A0A4Q3W8C9-F1
#
_entry.id   AF-A0A4Q3W8C9-F1
#
_cell.length_a   1.000
_cell.length_b   1.000
_cell.length_c   1.000
_cell.angle_alpha   90.00
_cell.angle_beta   90.00
_cell.angle_gamma   90.00
#
_symmetry.space_group_name_H-M   'P 1'
#
loop_
_entity.id
_entity.type
_entity.pdbx_description
1 polymer ?
#
loop_
_entity_poly.entity_id
_entity_poly.type
_entity_poly.pdbx_seq_one_letter_code
_entity_poly.pdbx_strand_id
1 'polypeptide(L)' 'YQALRMQEAARLLKEQHLTVSEVGYQVGFTNLSHFARVFEQHLGLKPKKYSTL' A
#
# COMPACT_ATOMS: atom_id res chain seq x y z
N TYR A 1 -0.66 9.37 -11.79
CA TYR A 1 0.27 9.42 -10.64
C TYR A 1 -0.10 8.46 -9.51
N GLN A 2 -1.35 8.42 -9.01
CA GLN A 2 -1.74 7.54 -7.89
C GLN A 2 -1.61 6.03 -8.20
N ALA A 3 -1.98 5.59 -9.41
CA ALA A 3 -1.88 4.18 -9.80
C ALA A 3 -0.44 3.64 -9.71
N LEU A 4 0.56 4.41 -10.19
CA LEU A 4 1.97 4.03 -10.13
C LEU A 4 2.46 3.89 -8.67
N ARG A 5 2.02 4.80 -7.78
CA ARG A 5 2.32 4.73 -6.34
C ARG A 5 1.71 3.49 -5.69
N MET A 6 0.51 3.08 -6.11
CA MET A 6 -0.13 1.88 -5.57
C MET A 6 0.53 0.60 -6.07
N GLN A 7 1.01 0.57 -7.31
CA GLN A 7 1.81 -0.55 -7.81
C GLN A 7 3.12 -0.69 -7.03
N GLU A 8 3.83 0.40 -6.79
CA GLU A 8 5.03 0.36 -5.95
C GLU A 8 4.71 -0.04 -4.51
N ALA A 9 3.61 0.47 -3.93
CA ALA A 9 3.14 0.02 -2.61
C ALA A 9 2.89 -1.49 -2.57
N ALA A 10 2.26 -2.06 -3.60
CA ALA A 10 2.00 -3.50 -3.70
C ALA A 10 3.31 -4.29 -3.77
N ARG A 11 4.29 -3.80 -4.54
CA ARG A 11 5.61 -4.40 -4.67
C ARG A 11 6.34 -4.40 -3.32
N LEU A 12 6.34 -3.27 -2.62
CA LEU A 12 6.97 -3.11 -1.31
C LEU A 12 6.36 -4.03 -0.24
N LEU A 13 5.03 -4.17 -0.22
CA LEU A 13 4.34 -5.08 0.71
C LEU A 13 4.67 -6.56 0.45
N LYS A 14 4.91 -6.93 -0.80
CA LYS A 14 5.13 -8.33 -1.20
C LYS A 14 6.61 -8.73 -1.17
N GLU A 15 7.50 -7.85 -1.62
CA GLU A 15 8.93 -8.17 -1.80
C GLU A 15 9.77 -7.85 -0.57
N GLN A 16 9.42 -6.82 0.21
CA GLN A 16 10.27 -6.31 1.29
C GLN A 16 9.75 -6.62 2.70
N HIS A 17 8.65 -7.37 2.82
CA HIS A 17 7.98 -7.68 4.10
C HIS A 17 7.72 -6.43 4.97
N LEU A 18 7.58 -5.27 4.32
CA LEU A 18 7.34 -4.01 5.01
C LEU A 18 5.92 -3.99 5.55
N THR A 19 5.75 -3.33 6.70
CA THR A 19 4.44 -3.10 7.26
C THR A 19 3.64 -2.12 6.40
N VAL A 20 2.32 -2.23 6.46
CA VAL A 20 1.37 -1.31 5.82
C VAL A 20 1.70 0.16 6.13
N SER A 21 2.17 0.43 7.34
CA SER A 21 2.54 1.78 7.80
C SER A 21 3.79 2.28 7.09
N GLU A 22 4.86 1.49 7.05
CA GLU A 22 6.12 1.85 6.39
C GLU A 22 5.91 2.12 4.90
N VAL A 23 5.17 1.23 4.22
CA VAL A 23 4.84 1.41 2.81
C VAL A 23 4.01 2.67 2.59
N GLY A 24 3.00 2.93 3.42
CA GLY A 24 2.18 4.13 3.34
C GLY A 24 3.01 5.41 3.43
N TYR A 25 3.95 5.47 4.38
CA TYR A 25 4.86 6.60 4.50
C TYR A 25 5.83 6.71 3.33
N GLN A 26 6.39 5.60 2.86
CA GLN A 26 7.37 5.55 1.78
C GLN A 26 6.78 5.98 0.43
N VAL A 27 5.52 5.61 0.16
CA VAL A 27 4.80 6.10 -1.02
C VAL A 27 4.22 7.50 -0.82
N GLY A 28 4.49 8.15 0.31
CA GLY A 28 4.21 9.57 0.58
C GLY A 28 2.81 9.89 1.10
N PHE A 29 2.19 8.96 1.83
CA PHE A 29 0.97 9.23 2.59
C PHE A 29 1.32 9.53 4.05
N THR A 30 0.79 10.63 4.56
CA THR A 30 0.84 10.96 6.00
C THR A 30 -0.35 10.37 6.77
N ASN A 31 -1.44 10.04 6.06
CA ASN A 31 -2.63 9.41 6.63
C ASN A 31 -2.78 7.98 6.12
N LEU A 32 -2.48 7.01 6.99
CA LEU A 32 -2.50 5.58 6.68
C LEU A 32 -3.93 5.05 6.41
N SER A 33 -4.96 5.64 7.02
CA SER A 33 -6.35 5.28 6.75
C SER A 33 -6.78 5.70 5.34
N HIS A 34 -6.28 6.85 4.86
CA HIS A 34 -6.48 7.27 3.48
C HIS A 34 -5.71 6.38 2.51
N PHE A 35 -4.44 6.07 2.81
CA PHE A 35 -3.65 5.12 2.04
C PHE A 35 -4.37 3.77 1.88
N ALA A 36 -4.87 3.19 2.97
CA ALA A 36 -5.53 1.89 2.92
C ALA A 36 -6.77 1.89 2.03
N ARG A 37 -7.57 2.97 2.04
CA ARG A 37 -8.73 3.12 1.16
C ARG A 37 -8.33 3.23 -0.30
N VAL A 38 -7.34 4.08 -0.62
CA VAL A 38 -6.87 4.28 -1.99
C VAL A 38 -6.23 3.01 -2.54
N PHE A 39 -5.46 2.30 -1.71
CA PHE A 39 -4.86 1.02 -2.07
C PHE A 39 -5.94 -0.03 -2.38
N GLU A 40 -6.95 -0.15 -1.51
CA GLU A 40 -8.09 -1.07 -1.72
C GLU A 40 -8.88 -0.71 -2.98
N GLN A 41 -9.08 0.58 -3.29
CA GLN A 41 -9.74 1.02 -4.52
C GLN A 41 -8.96 0.64 -5.78
N HIS A 42 -7.61 0.65 -5.72
CA HIS A 42 -6.77 0.35 -6.87
C HIS A 42 -6.47 -1.15 -7.05
N LEU A 43 -6.32 -1.91 -5.96
CA LEU A 43 -5.89 -3.31 -5.98
C LEU A 43 -6.98 -4.29 -5.55
N GLY A 44 -8.16 -3.79 -5.15
CA GLY A 44 -9.31 -4.60 -4.73
C GLY A 44 -9.15 -5.28 -3.37
N LEU A 45 -8.02 -5.08 -2.69
CA LEU A 45 -7.68 -5.73 -1.43
C LEU A 45 -7.07 -4.72 -0.47
N LYS A 46 -7.38 -4.88 0.82
CA LYS A 46 -6.73 -4.07 1.86
C LYS A 46 -5.23 -4.38 1.91
N PRO A 47 -4.36 -3.38 2.13
CA PRO A 47 -2.91 -3.60 2.13
C PRO A 47 -2.45 -4.61 3.18
N LYS A 48 -3.13 -4.69 4.35
CA LYS A 48 -2.85 -5.72 5.37
C LYS A 48 -3.16 -7.14 4.90
N LYS A 49 -4.19 -7.32 4.07
CA LYS A 49 -4.47 -8.64 3.47
C LYS A 49 -3.47 -8.94 2.36
N TYR A 50 -3.10 -7.92 1.59
CA TYR A 50 -2.13 -8.03 0.50
C TYR A 50 -0.73 -8.43 0.97
N SER A 51 -0.28 -7.94 2.13
CA SER A 51 1.02 -8.31 2.70
C SER A 51 1.12 -9.76 3.22
N THR A 52 0.00 -10.47 3.31
CA THR A 52 -0.05 -11.86 3.81
C THR A 52 -0.37 -12.86 2.69
N LEU A 53 -0.55 -12.37 1.47
CA LEU A 53 -0.72 -13.17 0.25
C LEU A 53 0.63 -13.56 -0.34
#